data_AF-A0A7L1SZ64-F1
#
_entry.id   AF-A0A7L1SZ64-F1
#
_cell.length_a   1.000
_cell.length_b   1.000
_cell.length_c   1.000
_cell.angle_alpha   90.00
_cell.angle_beta   90.00
_cell.angle_gamma   90.00
#
_symmetry.space_group_name_H-M   'P 1'
#
loop_
_entity.id
_entity.type
_entity.pdbx_description
1 polymer ?
#
loop_
_entity_poly.entity_id
_entity_poly.type
_entity_poly.pdbx_seq_one_letter_code
_entity_poly.pdbx_strand_id
1 'polypeptide(L)'
;GRSSKGEMMAVSAVALQDHIIHSHQLQDLSLADPFKSRTRNIKNIYKQVNKAVVDTGLRKKSTLHKNKEEAEKEYVLDPSPPQLTLAQKLGLVEPPSLPLTAEEWVKIKQRSVQHGDSVQPCAICREEFALQPQVLLSCSHVFHKSCLKAFEKFTGKKSCPMCRKEQYQTRVIHDGARLFKIKCAIRIQASWRGYIVRKWYKNLRKTVPPKDSKLRKQFFEKKVQQISNRLLSSYDINLDEFFSEIDSSLAASRDVFQQLEGKEILLSETDWEKIQMQVEICDCPICIMPLSPAVHPACLFPGNSNDLSGQTVLLSCSHLFHHTCLQAFEEFSLGERHICPLCRSYYQKKILK
;
A
#
# COMPACT_ATOMS: atom_id res chain seq x y z
N GLY A 1 18.31 -63.04 -70.74
CA GLY A 1 18.31 -62.03 -69.65
C GLY A 1 17.86 -60.64 -70.09
N ARG A 2 16.65 -60.49 -70.67
CA ARG A 2 16.05 -59.18 -70.96
C ARG A 2 14.89 -58.81 -70.00
N SER A 3 14.25 -59.79 -69.36
CA SER A 3 13.09 -59.58 -68.45
C SER A 3 13.45 -58.82 -67.16
N SER A 4 14.55 -59.19 -66.50
CA SER A 4 14.94 -58.61 -65.21
C SER A 4 15.32 -57.12 -65.27
N LYS A 5 15.84 -56.66 -66.41
CA LYS A 5 16.16 -55.23 -66.62
C LYS A 5 14.89 -54.39 -66.80
N GLY A 6 13.86 -54.92 -67.45
CA GLY A 6 12.57 -54.21 -67.62
C GLY A 6 11.82 -54.04 -66.30
N GLU A 7 11.81 -55.08 -65.47
CA GLU A 7 11.20 -55.04 -64.13
C GLU A 7 11.91 -54.06 -63.19
N MET A 8 13.24 -54.02 -63.19
CA MET A 8 14.01 -53.09 -62.36
C MET A 8 13.81 -51.61 -62.76
N MET A 9 13.64 -51.36 -64.06
CA MET A 9 13.31 -50.03 -64.59
C MET A 9 11.88 -49.62 -64.23
N ALA A 10 10.91 -50.55 -64.30
CA ALA A 10 9.53 -50.30 -63.90
C ALA A 10 9.41 -49.96 -62.40
N VAL A 11 10.09 -50.72 -61.53
CA VAL A 11 10.11 -50.46 -60.09
C VAL A 11 10.75 -49.10 -59.78
N SER A 12 11.83 -48.74 -60.49
CA SER A 12 12.48 -47.43 -60.31
C SER A 12 11.59 -46.26 -60.77
N ALA A 13 10.89 -46.43 -61.90
CA ALA A 13 9.96 -45.42 -62.41
C ALA A 13 8.75 -45.22 -61.48
N VAL A 14 8.18 -46.31 -60.97
CA VAL A 14 7.07 -46.26 -59.99
C VAL A 14 7.54 -45.62 -58.68
N ALA A 15 8.73 -45.97 -58.20
CA ALA A 15 9.30 -45.37 -56.99
C ALA A 15 9.50 -43.84 -57.14
N LEU A 16 9.97 -43.38 -58.30
CA LEU A 16 10.12 -41.95 -58.61
C LEU A 16 8.78 -41.23 -58.71
N GLN A 17 7.79 -41.83 -59.36
CA GLN A 17 6.45 -41.26 -59.49
C GLN A 17 5.78 -41.12 -58.11
N ASP A 18 5.87 -42.15 -57.26
CA ASP A 18 5.42 -42.13 -55.87
C ASP A 18 6.11 -41.02 -55.06
N HIS A 19 7.43 -40.88 -55.23
CA HIS A 19 8.19 -39.82 -54.58
C HIS A 19 7.74 -38.42 -55.00
N ILE A 20 7.49 -38.18 -56.29
CA ILE A 20 7.00 -36.88 -56.80
C ILE A 20 5.61 -36.55 -56.23
N ILE A 21 4.71 -37.53 -56.15
CA ILE A 21 3.36 -37.35 -55.60
C ILE A 21 3.43 -36.99 -54.10
N HIS A 22 4.29 -37.68 -53.35
CA HIS A 22 4.46 -37.46 -51.92
C HIS A 22 5.26 -36.21 -51.56
N SER A 23 6.27 -35.83 -52.34
CA SER A 23 7.14 -34.67 -52.08
C SER A 23 6.46 -33.33 -52.40
N HIS A 24 5.57 -33.30 -53.40
CA HIS A 24 4.86 -32.10 -53.83
C HIS A 24 3.42 -32.00 -53.31
N GLN A 25 2.99 -32.89 -52.40
CA GLN A 25 1.61 -32.93 -51.86
C GLN A 25 0.54 -32.98 -52.97
N LEU A 26 0.82 -33.63 -54.10
CA LEU A 26 -0.11 -33.72 -55.25
C LEU A 26 -1.22 -34.76 -55.05
N GLN A 27 -1.46 -35.21 -53.81
CA GLN A 27 -2.48 -36.22 -53.48
C GLN A 27 -3.91 -35.77 -53.82
N ASP A 28 -4.14 -34.46 -53.97
CA ASP A 28 -5.43 -33.88 -54.33
C ASP A 28 -5.73 -33.88 -55.85
N LEU A 29 -4.86 -34.47 -56.68
CA LEU A 29 -5.08 -34.59 -58.14
C LEU A 29 -5.51 -36.00 -58.59
N SER A 30 -5.76 -36.92 -57.65
CA SER A 30 -6.26 -38.26 -57.98
C SER A 30 -7.72 -38.18 -58.46
N LEU A 31 -7.97 -38.52 -59.73
CA LEU A 31 -9.30 -38.71 -60.32
C LEU A 31 -9.99 -40.00 -59.82
N ALA A 32 -9.93 -40.27 -58.51
CA ALA A 32 -10.61 -41.39 -57.89
C ALA A 32 -11.79 -40.90 -57.03
N ASP A 33 -12.94 -41.51 -57.31
CA ASP A 33 -14.29 -41.26 -56.79
C ASP A 33 -14.34 -40.93 -55.27
N PRO A 34 -14.97 -39.82 -54.83
CA PRO A 34 -14.90 -39.34 -53.42
C PRO A 34 -15.61 -40.21 -52.38
N PHE A 35 -16.23 -41.32 -52.78
CA PHE A 35 -17.06 -42.13 -51.90
C PHE A 35 -16.52 -43.55 -51.76
N LYS A 36 -15.47 -43.74 -50.94
CA LYS A 36 -15.28 -44.96 -50.14
C LYS A 36 -14.17 -44.82 -49.08
N SER A 37 -14.64 -44.52 -47.87
CA SER A 37 -14.10 -44.99 -46.59
C SER A 37 -12.73 -44.47 -46.10
N ARG A 38 -12.76 -43.84 -44.93
CA ARG A 38 -12.06 -44.38 -43.75
C ARG A 38 -12.64 -43.81 -42.46
N THR A 39 -13.48 -44.66 -41.86
CA THR A 39 -13.93 -44.69 -40.47
C THR A 39 -12.78 -44.38 -39.52
N ARG A 40 -12.83 -43.23 -38.83
CA ARG A 40 -11.99 -42.96 -37.65
C ARG A 40 -12.76 -43.31 -36.38
N ASN A 41 -12.19 -44.25 -35.66
CA ASN A 41 -12.59 -44.79 -34.36
C ASN A 41 -12.55 -43.66 -33.32
N ILE A 42 -13.72 -43.19 -32.87
CA ILE A 42 -13.83 -42.30 -31.70
C ILE A 42 -14.09 -43.19 -30.50
N LYS A 43 -13.09 -43.34 -29.62
CA LYS A 43 -13.28 -43.89 -28.28
C LYS A 43 -13.00 -42.83 -27.23
N ASN A 44 -14.10 -42.41 -26.60
CA ASN A 44 -14.28 -42.11 -25.18
C ASN A 44 -13.30 -41.12 -24.50
N ILE A 45 -13.71 -39.84 -24.47
CA ILE A 45 -13.28 -38.88 -23.45
C ILE A 45 -14.30 -38.94 -22.31
N TYR A 46 -13.95 -39.61 -21.21
CA TYR A 46 -14.66 -39.49 -19.95
C TYR A 46 -14.33 -38.12 -19.32
N LYS A 47 -15.37 -37.30 -19.12
CA LYS A 47 -15.33 -36.09 -18.30
C LYS A 47 -15.24 -36.51 -16.83
N GLN A 48 -14.19 -36.10 -16.12
CA GLN A 48 -14.17 -36.13 -14.66
C GLN A 48 -14.39 -34.73 -14.09
N VAL A 49 -15.29 -34.70 -13.11
CA VAL A 49 -15.85 -33.55 -12.40
C VAL A 49 -14.80 -32.95 -11.45
N ASN A 50 -14.53 -31.65 -11.59
CA ASN A 50 -13.73 -30.90 -10.63
C ASN A 50 -14.59 -30.57 -9.40
N LYS A 51 -14.23 -31.12 -8.23
CA LYS A 51 -14.71 -30.63 -6.93
C LYS A 51 -13.73 -29.59 -6.40
N ALA A 52 -14.23 -28.42 -6.01
CA ALA A 52 -13.48 -27.43 -5.26
C ALA A 52 -13.31 -27.92 -3.81
N VAL A 53 -12.07 -27.99 -3.34
CA VAL A 53 -11.74 -28.20 -1.93
C VAL A 53 -10.75 -27.10 -1.56
N VAL A 54 -11.19 -26.21 -0.66
CA VAL A 54 -10.32 -25.27 0.02
C VAL A 54 -9.81 -26.00 1.26
N ASP A 55 -8.50 -26.15 1.42
CA ASP A 55 -7.95 -26.52 2.72
C ASP A 55 -6.58 -25.90 3.00
N THR A 56 -6.48 -25.57 4.27
CA THR A 56 -5.56 -24.77 5.05
C THR A 56 -4.21 -25.45 5.31
N GLY A 57 -3.14 -24.65 5.28
CA GLY A 57 -1.96 -24.77 6.16
C GLY A 57 -1.22 -26.11 6.27
N LEU A 58 -0.02 -26.14 5.68
CA LEU A 58 1.14 -26.97 6.04
C LEU A 58 0.99 -28.51 5.93
N ARG A 59 1.47 -29.09 4.81
CA ARG A 59 2.18 -30.39 4.82
C ARG A 59 3.38 -30.43 3.85
N LYS A 60 4.44 -31.12 4.29
CA LYS A 60 5.81 -31.16 3.73
C LYS A 60 5.87 -31.64 2.26
N LYS A 61 6.63 -30.91 1.45
CA LYS A 61 6.88 -31.12 0.02
C LYS A 61 7.90 -32.25 -0.24
N SER A 62 7.45 -33.48 -0.48
CA SER A 62 8.26 -34.53 -1.12
C SER A 62 7.89 -34.75 -2.59
N THR A 63 6.68 -34.39 -3.01
CA THR A 63 6.19 -34.49 -4.39
C THR A 63 6.72 -33.39 -5.32
N LEU A 64 7.23 -32.28 -4.78
CA LEU A 64 7.71 -31.15 -5.60
C LEU A 64 9.07 -31.43 -6.29
N HIS A 65 9.88 -32.36 -5.76
CA HIS A 65 11.19 -32.65 -6.33
C HIS A 65 11.12 -33.50 -7.61
N LYS A 66 10.24 -34.52 -7.67
CA LYS A 66 10.07 -35.36 -8.87
C LYS A 66 9.53 -34.58 -10.08
N ASN A 67 8.55 -33.71 -9.88
CA ASN A 67 7.97 -32.92 -10.98
C ASN A 67 8.93 -31.84 -11.52
N LYS A 68 9.93 -31.42 -10.73
CA LYS A 68 10.88 -30.38 -11.14
C LYS A 68 11.94 -30.90 -12.11
N GLU A 69 12.38 -32.15 -11.94
CA GLU A 69 13.30 -32.82 -12.86
C GLU A 69 12.65 -33.13 -14.22
N GLU A 70 11.35 -33.42 -14.25
CA GLU A 70 10.61 -33.60 -15.52
C GLU A 70 10.35 -32.28 -16.25
N ALA A 71 10.13 -31.18 -15.54
CA ALA A 71 9.91 -29.86 -16.12
C ALA A 71 11.19 -29.21 -16.70
N GLU A 72 12.37 -29.72 -16.36
CA GLU A 72 13.67 -29.22 -16.83
C GLU A 72 14.26 -30.10 -17.96
N LYS A 73 13.52 -31.09 -18.49
CA LYS A 73 13.96 -31.95 -19.60
C LYS A 73 13.95 -31.18 -20.93
N GLU A 74 15.11 -31.13 -21.56
CA GLU A 74 15.29 -30.55 -22.89
C GLU A 74 14.65 -31.45 -23.97
N TYR A 75 13.94 -30.84 -24.91
CA TYR A 75 13.29 -31.56 -26.00
C TYR A 75 13.50 -30.84 -27.34
N VAL A 76 13.49 -31.61 -28.42
CA VAL A 76 13.59 -31.11 -29.80
C VAL A 76 12.21 -30.60 -30.23
N LEU A 77 12.16 -29.40 -30.82
CA LEU A 77 10.90 -28.78 -31.28
C LEU A 77 10.52 -29.19 -32.71
N ASP A 78 11.48 -29.64 -33.52
CA ASP A 78 11.20 -29.96 -34.92
C ASP A 78 10.43 -31.30 -35.06
N PRO A 79 9.50 -31.38 -36.03
CA PRO A 79 8.73 -32.60 -36.27
C PRO A 79 9.65 -33.76 -36.65
N SER A 80 9.28 -34.97 -36.25
CA SER A 80 9.98 -36.19 -36.66
C SER A 80 10.06 -36.28 -38.18
N PRO A 81 11.20 -36.67 -38.76
CA PRO A 81 11.36 -36.74 -40.21
C PRO A 81 10.30 -37.69 -40.80
N PRO A 82 9.73 -37.35 -41.99
CA PRO A 82 8.80 -38.24 -42.68
C PRO A 82 9.49 -39.57 -43.03
N GLN A 83 8.69 -40.64 -43.14
CA GLN A 83 9.22 -41.94 -43.55
C GLN A 83 9.82 -41.84 -44.96
N LEU A 84 11.01 -42.41 -45.14
CA LEU A 84 11.72 -42.39 -46.42
C LEU A 84 10.89 -43.07 -47.52
N THR A 85 10.74 -42.40 -48.66
CA THR A 85 10.03 -42.97 -49.82
C THR A 85 10.82 -44.11 -50.43
N LEU A 86 10.16 -44.96 -51.23
CA LEU A 86 10.83 -46.07 -51.90
C LEU A 86 11.98 -45.59 -52.80
N ALA A 87 11.82 -44.47 -53.51
CA ALA A 87 12.89 -43.87 -54.31
C ALA A 87 14.12 -43.48 -53.49
N GLN A 88 13.92 -42.94 -52.28
CA GLN A 88 15.02 -42.58 -51.36
C GLN A 88 15.73 -43.83 -50.83
N LYS A 89 14.98 -44.90 -50.54
CA LYS A 89 15.55 -46.20 -50.12
C LYS A 89 16.34 -46.89 -51.23
N LEU A 90 15.91 -46.71 -52.48
CA LEU A 90 16.59 -47.24 -53.67
C LEU A 90 17.76 -46.35 -54.14
N GLY A 91 18.01 -45.22 -53.49
CA GLY A 91 19.10 -44.28 -53.85
C GLY A 91 18.85 -43.51 -55.15
N LEU A 92 17.61 -43.49 -55.65
CA LEU A 92 17.22 -42.73 -56.85
C LEU A 92 17.05 -41.24 -56.55
N VAL A 93 16.80 -40.90 -55.28
CA VAL A 93 16.69 -39.53 -54.77
C VAL A 93 17.46 -39.45 -53.45
N GLU A 94 18.19 -38.36 -53.25
CA GLU A 94 18.92 -38.15 -52.00
C GLU A 94 17.94 -38.09 -50.80
N PRO A 95 18.19 -38.88 -49.73
CA PRO A 95 17.36 -38.82 -48.54
C PRO A 95 17.53 -37.47 -47.82
N PRO A 96 16.49 -36.97 -47.13
CA PRO A 96 16.61 -35.76 -46.34
C PRO A 96 17.72 -35.90 -45.28
N SER A 97 18.41 -34.80 -44.97
CA SER A 97 19.47 -34.77 -43.97
C SER A 97 18.98 -35.36 -42.65
N LEU A 98 19.73 -36.31 -42.10
CA LEU A 98 19.38 -36.96 -40.85
C LEU A 98 19.28 -35.95 -39.69
N PRO A 99 18.34 -36.14 -38.75
CA PRO A 99 18.31 -35.39 -37.50
C PRO A 99 19.65 -35.46 -36.77
N LEU A 100 20.05 -34.38 -36.12
CA LEU A 100 21.28 -34.38 -35.31
C LEU A 100 21.14 -35.38 -34.16
N THR A 101 22.20 -36.15 -33.95
CA THR A 101 22.27 -37.13 -32.86
C THR A 101 22.31 -36.44 -31.50
N ALA A 102 21.94 -37.17 -30.44
CA ALA A 102 21.98 -36.63 -29.08
C ALA A 102 23.40 -36.17 -28.68
N GLU A 103 24.44 -36.86 -29.15
CA GLU A 103 25.85 -36.53 -28.90
C GLU A 103 26.29 -35.22 -29.58
N GLU A 104 25.83 -34.98 -30.82
CA GLU A 104 26.08 -33.72 -31.52
C GLU A 104 25.42 -32.55 -30.79
N TRP A 105 24.21 -32.74 -30.26
CA TRP A 105 23.57 -31.73 -29.45
C TRP A 105 24.33 -31.42 -28.15
N VAL A 106 24.95 -32.42 -27.51
CA VAL A 106 25.80 -32.19 -26.35
C VAL A 106 27.00 -31.32 -26.74
N LYS A 107 27.65 -31.60 -27.88
CA LYS A 107 28.77 -30.77 -28.40
C LYS A 107 28.33 -29.34 -28.72
N ILE A 108 27.17 -29.16 -29.35
CA ILE A 108 26.60 -27.84 -29.67
C ILE A 108 26.28 -27.08 -28.39
N LYS A 109 25.68 -27.76 -27.40
CA LYS A 109 25.37 -27.17 -26.09
C LYS A 109 26.65 -26.76 -25.37
N GLN A 110 27.67 -27.61 -25.36
CA GLN A 110 28.97 -27.29 -24.76
C GLN A 110 29.62 -26.06 -25.39
N ARG A 111 29.57 -25.95 -26.73
CA ARG A 111 30.04 -24.76 -27.46
C ARG A 111 29.27 -23.51 -27.03
N SER A 112 27.95 -23.59 -26.96
CA SER A 112 27.12 -22.44 -26.54
C SER A 112 27.39 -22.01 -25.09
N VAL A 113 27.61 -22.97 -24.19
CA VAL A 113 28.02 -22.69 -22.81
C VAL A 113 29.39 -22.02 -22.76
N GLN A 114 30.34 -22.45 -23.60
CA GLN A 114 31.68 -21.86 -23.67
C GLN A 114 31.66 -20.42 -24.19
N HIS A 115 30.80 -20.11 -25.16
CA HIS A 115 30.58 -18.73 -25.62
C HIS A 115 29.77 -17.89 -24.63
N GLY A 116 29.06 -18.53 -23.69
CA GLY A 116 28.23 -17.84 -22.72
C GLY A 116 26.96 -17.26 -23.34
N ASP A 117 26.42 -17.88 -24.40
CA ASP A 117 25.27 -17.31 -25.14
C ASP A 117 24.02 -17.17 -24.28
N SER A 118 23.85 -18.03 -23.26
CA SER A 118 22.74 -17.94 -22.30
C SER A 118 22.92 -16.85 -21.23
N VAL A 119 24.12 -16.25 -21.13
CA VAL A 119 24.41 -15.10 -20.26
C VAL A 119 24.14 -13.79 -20.99
N GLN A 120 24.44 -13.75 -22.29
CA GLN A 120 24.18 -12.60 -23.14
C GLN A 120 22.68 -12.40 -23.36
N PRO A 121 22.20 -11.16 -23.60
CA PRO A 121 20.81 -10.92 -23.94
C PRO A 121 20.47 -11.53 -25.30
N CYS A 122 19.20 -11.86 -25.50
CA CYS A 122 18.69 -12.37 -26.78
C CYS A 122 18.95 -11.36 -27.90
N ALA A 123 19.58 -11.77 -29.00
CA ALA A 123 19.95 -10.83 -30.07
C ALA A 123 18.75 -10.23 -30.84
N ILE A 124 17.53 -10.79 -30.69
CA ILE A 124 16.31 -10.30 -31.33
C ILE A 124 15.67 -9.18 -30.50
N CYS A 125 15.37 -9.43 -29.21
CA CYS A 125 14.69 -8.44 -28.34
C CYS A 125 15.63 -7.65 -27.43
N ARG A 126 16.90 -8.03 -27.33
CA ARG A 126 17.93 -7.44 -26.45
C ARG A 126 17.63 -7.56 -24.95
N GLU A 127 16.75 -8.46 -24.55
CA GLU A 127 16.41 -8.74 -23.15
C GLU A 127 17.13 -9.97 -22.62
N GLU A 128 17.35 -10.02 -21.29
CA GLU A 128 17.85 -11.24 -20.62
C GLU A 128 16.82 -12.39 -20.74
N PHE A 129 17.30 -13.64 -20.81
CA PHE A 129 16.42 -14.81 -20.93
C PHE A 129 15.47 -15.01 -19.72
N ALA A 130 15.90 -14.60 -18.53
CA ALA A 130 15.14 -14.70 -17.29
C ALA A 130 14.46 -16.07 -17.12
N LEU A 131 13.14 -16.13 -16.95
CA LEU A 131 12.37 -17.37 -16.83
C LEU A 131 11.71 -17.83 -18.14
N GLN A 132 11.93 -17.11 -19.24
CA GLN A 132 11.30 -17.42 -20.51
C GLN A 132 11.94 -18.65 -21.17
N PRO A 133 11.17 -19.44 -21.94
CA PRO A 133 11.70 -20.60 -22.64
C PRO A 133 12.70 -20.16 -23.71
N GLN A 134 13.90 -20.74 -23.68
CA GLN A 134 14.98 -20.46 -24.61
C GLN A 134 15.20 -21.65 -25.55
N VAL A 135 15.67 -21.35 -26.76
CA VAL A 135 15.91 -22.34 -27.81
C VAL A 135 17.34 -22.23 -28.29
N LEU A 136 18.00 -23.39 -28.44
CA LEU A 136 19.32 -23.57 -29.01
C LEU A 136 19.15 -24.07 -30.44
N LEU A 137 19.80 -23.37 -31.37
CA LEU A 137 19.84 -23.76 -32.77
C LEU A 137 21.03 -24.70 -33.04
N SER A 138 20.95 -25.48 -34.13
CA SER A 138 22.07 -26.31 -34.62
C SER A 138 23.33 -25.49 -34.98
N CYS A 139 23.19 -24.19 -35.20
CA CYS A 139 24.30 -23.24 -35.39
C CYS A 139 24.85 -22.66 -34.08
N SER A 140 24.61 -23.30 -32.93
CA SER A 140 25.02 -22.89 -31.58
C SER A 140 24.47 -21.55 -31.06
N HIS A 141 23.51 -20.93 -31.74
CA HIS A 141 22.93 -19.66 -31.30
C HIS A 141 21.69 -19.85 -30.42
N VAL A 142 21.49 -18.96 -29.44
CA VAL A 142 20.40 -19.03 -28.46
C VAL A 142 19.47 -17.84 -28.57
N PHE A 143 18.16 -18.10 -28.54
CA PHE A 143 17.09 -17.08 -28.60
C PHE A 143 15.93 -17.45 -27.69
N HIS A 144 15.02 -16.51 -27.42
CA HIS A 144 13.73 -16.87 -26.82
C HIS A 144 12.89 -17.64 -27.82
N LYS A 145 12.13 -18.63 -27.35
CA LYS A 145 11.20 -19.41 -28.19
C LYS A 145 10.19 -18.52 -28.90
N SER A 146 9.67 -17.50 -28.20
CA SER A 146 8.75 -16.51 -28.74
C SER A 146 9.40 -15.64 -29.81
N CYS A 147 10.61 -15.11 -29.54
CA CYS A 147 11.33 -14.25 -30.47
C CYS A 147 11.70 -14.99 -31.76
N LEU A 148 12.21 -16.22 -31.66
CA LEU A 148 12.52 -17.03 -32.83
C LEU A 148 11.27 -17.33 -33.66
N LYS A 149 10.17 -17.73 -33.00
CA LYS A 149 8.88 -17.99 -33.68
C LYS A 149 8.33 -16.74 -34.37
N ALA A 150 8.46 -15.58 -33.76
CA ALA A 150 8.05 -14.31 -34.37
C ALA A 150 8.93 -13.97 -35.59
N PHE A 151 10.24 -14.20 -35.49
CA PHE A 151 11.18 -14.00 -36.60
C PHE A 151 10.86 -14.91 -37.79
N GLU A 152 10.66 -16.21 -37.54
CA GLU A 152 10.27 -17.18 -38.58
C GLU A 152 8.96 -16.80 -39.27
N LYS A 153 7.98 -16.31 -38.51
CA LYS A 153 6.70 -15.83 -39.05
C LYS A 153 6.87 -14.58 -39.92
N PHE A 154 7.79 -13.69 -39.55
CA PHE A 154 8.04 -12.45 -40.29
C PHE A 154 8.81 -12.68 -41.59
N THR A 155 9.85 -13.53 -41.56
CA THR A 155 10.68 -13.81 -42.75
C THR A 155 10.06 -14.85 -43.67
N GLY A 156 9.11 -15.66 -43.16
CA GLY A 156 8.55 -16.80 -43.88
C GLY A 156 9.56 -17.94 -44.12
N LYS A 157 10.77 -17.85 -43.55
CA LYS A 157 11.86 -18.81 -43.76
C LYS A 157 12.56 -19.14 -42.44
N LYS A 158 12.82 -20.42 -42.19
CA LYS A 158 13.63 -20.89 -41.05
C LYS A 158 15.11 -20.60 -41.29
N SER A 159 15.54 -19.37 -40.95
CA SER A 159 16.92 -18.88 -41.11
C SER A 159 17.42 -18.25 -39.82
N CYS A 160 18.68 -18.50 -39.44
CA CYS A 160 19.20 -17.99 -38.17
C CYS A 160 19.36 -16.47 -38.23
N PRO A 161 18.84 -15.69 -37.26
CA PRO A 161 19.01 -14.23 -37.26
C PRO A 161 20.48 -13.75 -37.21
N MET A 162 21.39 -14.55 -36.65
CA MET A 162 22.80 -14.16 -36.49
C MET A 162 23.70 -14.63 -37.62
N CYS A 163 23.61 -15.90 -38.03
CA CYS A 163 24.49 -16.45 -39.08
C CYS A 163 23.80 -16.79 -40.40
N ARG A 164 22.50 -16.53 -40.52
CA ARG A 164 21.69 -16.80 -41.73
C ARG A 164 21.68 -18.25 -42.20
N LYS A 165 22.19 -19.21 -41.39
CA LYS A 165 22.11 -20.64 -41.69
C LYS A 165 20.64 -21.04 -41.81
N GLU A 166 20.29 -21.63 -42.96
CA GLU A 166 18.95 -22.14 -43.24
C GLU A 166 18.77 -23.56 -42.71
N GLN A 167 17.52 -23.97 -42.53
CA GLN A 167 17.15 -25.34 -42.15
C GLN A 167 17.85 -25.85 -40.87
N TYR A 168 17.97 -24.99 -39.86
CA TYR A 168 18.51 -25.41 -38.57
C TYR A 168 17.51 -26.31 -37.83
N GLN A 169 18.04 -27.10 -36.89
CA GLN A 169 17.23 -27.80 -35.90
C GLN A 169 17.20 -26.99 -34.60
N THR A 170 16.13 -27.17 -33.83
CA THR A 170 15.78 -26.40 -32.63
C THR A 170 15.60 -27.31 -31.43
N ARG A 171 16.28 -26.97 -30.33
CA ARG A 171 16.15 -27.66 -29.04
C ARG A 171 15.82 -26.67 -27.94
N VAL A 172 14.82 -26.96 -27.12
CA VAL A 172 14.52 -26.13 -25.93
C VAL A 172 15.59 -26.39 -24.88
N ILE A 173 16.18 -25.31 -24.36
CA ILE A 173 17.14 -25.34 -23.27
C ILE A 173 16.61 -24.53 -22.07
N HIS A 174 17.21 -24.69 -20.88
CA HIS A 174 16.81 -23.98 -19.66
C HIS A 174 17.98 -23.34 -18.90
N ASP A 175 19.15 -23.23 -19.55
CA ASP A 175 20.38 -22.72 -18.93
C ASP A 175 20.26 -21.25 -18.46
N GLY A 176 19.66 -20.36 -19.26
CA GLY A 176 19.44 -18.97 -18.88
C GLY A 176 18.48 -18.84 -17.69
N ALA A 177 17.46 -19.69 -17.61
CA ALA A 177 16.58 -19.76 -16.44
C ALA A 177 17.31 -20.26 -15.19
N ARG A 178 18.22 -21.23 -15.33
CA ARG A 178 19.08 -21.68 -14.23
C ARG A 178 20.01 -20.56 -13.76
N LEU A 179 20.68 -19.86 -14.69
CA LEU A 179 21.56 -18.74 -14.38
C LEU A 179 20.79 -17.59 -13.70
N PHE A 180 19.59 -17.26 -14.18
CA PHE A 180 18.74 -16.24 -13.59
C PHE A 180 18.31 -16.62 -12.17
N LYS A 181 17.91 -17.87 -11.92
CA LYS A 181 17.61 -18.38 -10.57
C LYS A 181 18.80 -18.20 -9.64
N ILE A 182 20.02 -18.49 -10.11
CA ILE A 182 21.26 -18.29 -9.34
C ILE A 182 21.49 -16.80 -9.04
N LYS A 183 21.39 -15.92 -10.04
CA LYS A 183 21.49 -14.45 -9.85
C LYS A 183 20.49 -13.95 -8.80
N CYS A 184 19.23 -14.40 -8.87
CA CYS A 184 18.20 -14.05 -7.90
C CYS A 184 18.53 -14.55 -6.49
N ALA A 185 18.98 -15.81 -6.37
CA ALA A 185 19.39 -16.37 -5.08
C ALA A 185 20.54 -15.56 -4.45
N ILE A 186 21.55 -15.19 -5.24
CA ILE A 186 22.66 -14.35 -4.77
C ILE A 186 22.17 -13.00 -4.27
N ARG A 187 21.27 -12.32 -5.01
CA ARG A 187 20.68 -11.03 -4.61
C ARG A 187 19.91 -11.12 -3.29
N ILE A 188 19.09 -12.15 -3.13
CA ILE A 188 18.32 -12.38 -1.90
C ILE A 188 19.27 -12.63 -0.73
N GLN A 189 20.25 -13.52 -0.91
CA GLN A 189 21.22 -13.84 0.13
C GLN A 189 22.08 -12.64 0.52
N ALA A 190 22.54 -11.83 -0.44
CA ALA A 190 23.29 -10.61 -0.17
C ALA A 190 22.46 -9.59 0.61
N SER A 191 21.19 -9.41 0.24
CA SER A 191 20.25 -8.53 0.93
C SER A 191 20.01 -8.98 2.37
N TRP A 192 19.83 -10.28 2.58
CA TRP A 192 19.64 -10.89 3.90
C TRP A 192 20.88 -10.77 4.78
N ARG A 193 22.07 -11.12 4.26
CA ARG A 193 23.35 -10.93 4.97
C ARG A 193 23.53 -9.47 5.37
N GLY A 194 23.25 -8.54 4.47
CA GLY A 194 23.29 -7.10 4.76
C GLY A 194 22.28 -6.66 5.82
N TYR A 195 21.06 -7.22 5.82
CA TYR A 195 20.05 -6.95 6.85
C TYR A 195 20.50 -7.40 8.23
N ILE A 196 21.05 -8.62 8.36
CA ILE A 196 21.58 -9.14 9.62
C ILE A 196 22.66 -8.22 10.17
N VAL A 197 23.65 -7.85 9.35
CA VAL A 197 24.75 -6.98 9.76
C VAL A 197 24.23 -5.60 10.18
N ARG A 198 23.30 -5.00 9.44
CA ARG A 198 22.71 -3.71 9.81
C ARG A 198 21.92 -3.78 11.11
N LYS A 199 21.17 -4.87 11.36
CA LYS A 199 20.43 -5.08 12.60
C LYS A 199 21.39 -5.18 13.79
N TRP A 200 22.45 -5.97 13.67
CA TRP A 200 23.50 -6.09 14.68
C TRP A 200 24.22 -4.76 14.91
N TYR A 201 24.65 -4.09 13.84
CA TYR A 201 25.38 -2.82 13.91
C TYR A 201 24.54 -1.69 14.53
N LYS A 202 23.23 -1.64 14.28
CA LYS A 202 22.31 -0.71 14.96
C LYS A 202 22.32 -0.90 16.49
N ASN A 203 22.39 -2.15 16.96
CA ASN A 203 22.49 -2.44 18.40
C ASN A 203 23.86 -2.07 18.94
N LEU A 204 24.93 -2.41 18.23
CA LEU A 204 26.30 -2.03 18.59
C LEU A 204 26.46 -0.52 18.75
N ARG A 205 25.88 0.28 17.83
CA ARG A 205 25.93 1.75 17.88
C ARG A 205 25.20 2.34 19.10
N LYS A 206 24.32 1.58 19.77
CA LYS A 206 23.64 2.02 21.01
C LYS A 206 24.47 1.75 22.26
N THR A 207 25.39 0.79 22.21
CA THR A 207 26.14 0.31 23.38
C THR A 207 27.60 0.74 23.34
N VAL A 208 28.23 0.75 22.18
CA VAL A 208 29.65 1.03 22.01
C VAL A 208 29.86 2.48 21.55
N PRO A 209 30.67 3.29 22.27
CA PRO A 209 31.02 4.65 21.86
C PRO A 209 31.84 4.66 20.56
N PRO A 210 31.53 5.55 19.60
CA PRO A 210 32.38 5.77 18.42
C PRO A 210 33.79 6.25 18.77
N LYS A 211 34.78 5.95 17.92
CA LYS A 211 36.17 6.45 18.07
C LYS A 211 36.29 7.94 17.71
N ASP A 212 35.54 8.40 16.71
CA ASP A 212 35.58 9.79 16.25
C ASP A 212 35.07 10.74 17.33
N SER A 213 35.82 11.81 17.59
CA SER A 213 35.54 12.75 18.69
C SER A 213 34.16 13.40 18.59
N LYS A 214 33.74 13.85 17.40
CA LYS A 214 32.44 14.48 17.16
C LYS A 214 31.27 13.51 17.39
N LEU A 215 31.37 12.29 16.86
CA LEU A 215 30.33 11.26 17.01
C LEU A 215 30.27 10.73 18.43
N ARG A 216 31.41 10.66 19.11
CA ARG A 216 31.51 10.31 20.53
C ARG A 216 30.79 11.33 21.42
N LYS A 217 30.96 12.64 21.16
CA LYS A 217 30.24 13.69 21.88
C LYS A 217 28.72 13.52 21.74
N GLN A 218 28.22 13.35 20.51
CA GLN A 218 26.78 13.13 20.26
C GLN A 218 26.25 11.84 20.88
N PHE A 219 27.07 10.78 20.95
CA PHE A 219 26.69 9.53 21.62
C PHE A 219 26.46 9.75 23.11
N PHE A 220 27.40 10.41 23.79
CA PHE A 220 27.26 10.69 25.23
C PHE A 220 26.15 11.69 25.53
N GLU A 221 25.97 12.72 24.72
CA GLU A 221 24.87 13.67 24.84
C GLU A 221 23.51 12.94 24.83
N LYS A 222 23.28 12.06 23.85
CA LYS A 222 22.04 11.25 23.79
C LYS A 222 21.90 10.32 24.98
N LYS A 223 22.99 9.76 25.50
CA LYS A 223 22.95 8.90 26.70
C LYS A 223 22.59 9.69 27.95
N VAL A 224 23.16 10.87 28.14
CA VAL A 224 22.83 11.76 29.27
C VAL A 224 21.36 12.17 29.18
N GLN A 225 20.88 12.54 27.99
CA GLN A 225 19.47 12.86 27.79
C GLN A 225 18.55 11.69 28.12
N GLN A 226 18.90 10.46 27.72
CA GLN A 226 18.13 9.26 28.09
C GLN A 226 18.08 9.03 29.62
N ILE A 227 19.20 9.25 30.31
CA ILE A 227 19.27 9.10 31.77
C ILE A 227 18.46 10.21 32.45
N SER A 228 18.62 11.46 32.01
CA SER A 228 17.87 12.61 32.54
C SER A 228 16.37 12.42 32.35
N ASN A 229 15.91 12.03 31.16
CA ASN A 229 14.50 11.73 30.92
C ASN A 229 14.01 10.59 31.80
N ARG A 230 14.78 9.51 31.96
CA ARG A 230 14.41 8.41 32.86
C ARG A 230 14.29 8.87 34.31
N LEU A 231 15.20 9.76 34.74
CA LEU A 231 15.19 10.31 36.09
C LEU A 231 13.99 11.23 36.30
N LEU A 232 13.72 12.14 35.35
CA LEU A 232 12.53 12.99 35.36
C LEU A 232 11.25 12.16 35.36
N SER A 233 11.16 11.09 34.56
CA SER A 233 10.01 10.18 34.57
C SER A 233 9.88 9.34 35.84
N SER A 234 10.94 9.22 36.64
CA SER A 234 10.88 8.56 37.96
C SER A 234 10.50 9.52 39.08
N TYR A 235 10.61 10.82 38.86
CA TYR A 235 10.07 11.82 39.77
C TYR A 235 8.58 11.95 39.48
N ASP A 236 7.77 11.35 40.35
CA ASP A 236 6.34 11.63 40.41
C ASP A 236 6.15 12.94 41.16
N ILE A 237 5.95 14.03 40.43
CA ILE A 237 5.51 15.27 41.04
C ILE A 237 4.00 15.11 41.12
N ASN A 238 3.50 14.75 42.31
CA ASN A 238 2.09 14.50 42.58
C ASN A 238 1.30 15.83 42.54
N LEU A 239 1.28 16.46 41.36
CA LEU A 239 0.66 17.76 41.12
C LEU A 239 -0.83 17.70 41.39
N ASP A 240 -1.44 16.54 41.12
CA ASP A 240 -2.86 16.30 41.38
C ASP A 240 -3.18 16.35 42.88
N GLU A 241 -2.28 15.84 43.74
CA GLU A 241 -2.40 15.95 45.20
C GLU A 241 -2.32 17.42 45.64
N PHE A 242 -1.35 18.18 45.13
CA PHE A 242 -1.21 19.61 45.41
C PHE A 242 -2.42 20.43 44.95
N PHE A 243 -2.94 20.18 43.73
CA PHE A 243 -4.14 20.87 43.25
C PHE A 243 -5.37 20.49 44.07
N SER A 244 -5.49 19.22 44.50
CA SER A 244 -6.58 18.80 45.38
C SER A 244 -6.53 19.46 46.75
N GLU A 245 -5.34 19.75 47.27
CA GLU A 245 -5.15 20.48 48.53
C GLU A 245 -5.56 21.95 48.38
N ILE A 246 -5.20 22.59 47.26
CA ILE A 246 -5.64 23.96 46.94
C ILE A 246 -7.17 24.00 46.83
N ASP A 247 -7.78 23.10 46.07
CA ASP A 247 -9.23 23.07 45.89
C ASP A 247 -9.96 22.84 47.22
N SER A 248 -9.44 21.97 48.08
CA SER A 248 -9.96 21.73 49.43
C SER A 248 -9.88 22.99 50.29
N SER A 249 -8.77 23.75 50.22
CA SER A 249 -8.60 25.00 50.96
C SER A 249 -9.57 26.09 50.47
N LEU A 250 -9.82 26.15 49.17
CA LEU A 250 -10.77 27.09 48.57
C LEU A 250 -12.21 26.73 48.91
N ALA A 251 -12.56 25.44 48.89
CA ALA A 251 -13.87 24.97 49.30
C ALA A 251 -14.14 25.31 50.78
N ALA A 252 -13.20 25.01 51.68
CA ALA A 252 -13.31 25.37 53.09
C ALA A 252 -13.49 26.88 53.30
N SER A 253 -12.76 27.70 52.53
CA SER A 253 -12.92 29.16 52.59
C SER A 253 -14.32 29.60 52.14
N ARG A 254 -14.83 29.03 51.03
CA ARG A 254 -16.17 29.32 50.51
C ARG A 254 -17.27 28.91 51.47
N ASP A 255 -17.14 27.77 52.14
CA ASP A 255 -18.12 27.30 53.13
C ASP A 255 -18.22 28.27 54.31
N VAL A 256 -17.09 28.82 54.78
CA VAL A 256 -17.09 29.86 55.83
C VAL A 256 -17.84 31.12 55.36
N PHE A 257 -17.64 31.55 54.12
CA PHE A 257 -18.38 32.69 53.57
C PHE A 257 -19.88 32.41 53.44
N GLN A 258 -20.27 31.22 52.99
CA GLN A 258 -21.69 30.82 52.90
C GLN A 258 -22.37 30.75 54.26
N GLN A 259 -21.68 30.27 55.31
CA GLN A 259 -22.23 30.24 56.67
C GLN A 259 -22.48 31.65 57.23
N LEU A 260 -21.70 32.65 56.81
CA LEU A 260 -21.93 34.05 57.16
C LEU A 260 -23.10 34.65 56.37
N GLU A 261 -23.25 34.28 55.11
CA GLU A 261 -24.36 34.75 54.24
C GLU A 261 -25.71 34.11 54.59
N GLY A 262 -25.74 32.89 55.13
CA GLY A 262 -26.97 32.17 55.52
C GLY A 262 -27.74 32.78 56.71
N LYS A 263 -27.19 33.80 57.38
CA LYS A 263 -27.94 34.62 58.35
C LYS A 263 -28.59 35.79 57.62
N GLU A 264 -29.70 35.52 56.92
CA GLU A 264 -30.57 36.57 56.38
C GLU A 264 -31.12 37.44 57.52
N ILE A 265 -30.56 38.64 57.69
CA ILE A 265 -31.09 39.64 58.60
C ILE A 265 -32.31 40.26 57.93
N LEU A 266 -33.52 39.86 58.37
CA LEU A 266 -34.75 40.59 58.05
C LEU A 266 -34.68 41.98 58.68
N LEU A 267 -34.53 43.01 57.84
CA LEU A 267 -34.45 44.40 58.30
C LEU A 267 -35.84 44.90 58.74
N SER A 268 -35.92 45.49 59.93
CA SER A 268 -37.15 46.13 60.43
C SER A 268 -37.37 47.49 59.77
N GLU A 269 -38.59 48.06 59.83
CA GLU A 269 -38.87 49.40 59.28
C GLU A 269 -37.97 50.49 59.88
N THR A 270 -37.62 50.37 61.18
CA THR A 270 -36.70 51.30 61.86
C THR A 270 -35.25 51.20 61.37
N ASP A 271 -34.85 50.08 60.75
CA ASP A 271 -33.50 49.93 60.18
C ASP A 271 -33.40 50.56 58.80
N TRP A 272 -34.48 50.51 58.01
CA TRP A 272 -34.56 51.21 56.73
C TRP A 272 -34.47 52.74 56.87
N GLU A 273 -35.02 53.29 57.95
CA GLU A 273 -34.93 54.73 58.25
C GLU A 273 -33.49 55.17 58.58
N LYS A 274 -32.75 54.35 59.35
CA LYS A 274 -31.32 54.58 59.64
C LYS A 274 -30.46 54.48 58.38
N ILE A 275 -30.74 53.49 57.53
CA ILE A 275 -30.05 53.30 56.25
C ILE A 275 -30.29 54.52 55.35
N GLN A 276 -31.53 55.01 55.27
CA GLN A 276 -31.87 56.19 54.46
C GLN A 276 -31.16 57.47 54.92
N MET A 277 -30.92 57.64 56.22
CA MET A 277 -30.17 58.78 56.75
C MET A 277 -28.66 58.75 56.46
N GLN A 278 -28.08 57.59 56.12
CA GLN A 278 -26.65 57.44 55.87
C GLN A 278 -26.25 57.56 54.39
N VAL A 279 -27.20 57.68 53.46
CA VAL A 279 -26.87 57.69 52.03
C VAL A 279 -26.53 59.10 51.55
N GLU A 280 -25.26 59.31 51.16
CA GLU A 280 -24.74 60.59 50.62
C GLU A 280 -24.59 60.61 49.08
N ILE A 281 -25.01 59.55 48.36
CA ILE A 281 -24.78 59.43 46.92
C ILE A 281 -25.99 59.96 46.13
N CYS A 282 -25.77 61.01 45.32
CA CYS A 282 -26.80 61.70 44.54
C CYS A 282 -26.99 61.15 43.11
N ASP A 283 -26.07 60.32 42.61
CA ASP A 283 -26.09 59.79 41.24
C ASP A 283 -26.26 58.27 41.22
N CYS A 284 -26.99 57.75 40.23
CA CYS A 284 -27.17 56.33 40.03
C CYS A 284 -25.86 55.71 39.50
N PRO A 285 -25.24 54.75 40.21
CA PRO A 285 -23.96 54.18 39.78
C PRO A 285 -24.01 53.30 38.53
N ILE A 286 -25.20 52.90 38.07
CA ILE A 286 -25.37 52.05 36.87
C ILE A 286 -25.39 52.91 35.60
N CYS A 287 -26.15 54.01 35.61
CA CYS A 287 -26.31 54.90 34.44
C CYS A 287 -25.57 56.24 34.59
N ILE A 288 -25.01 56.52 35.76
CA ILE A 288 -24.21 57.71 36.09
C ILE A 288 -25.04 59.00 35.94
N MET A 289 -26.34 58.94 36.23
CA MET A 289 -27.29 60.07 36.16
C MET A 289 -27.90 60.40 37.53
N PRO A 290 -28.28 61.67 37.79
CA PRO A 290 -28.79 62.10 39.10
C PRO A 290 -30.09 61.39 39.49
N LEU A 291 -30.21 61.08 40.78
CA LEU A 291 -31.33 60.33 41.37
C LEU A 291 -32.53 61.22 41.73
N SER A 292 -32.37 62.55 41.80
CA SER A 292 -33.45 63.52 42.06
C SER A 292 -33.82 64.36 40.82
N PRO A 293 -35.12 64.59 40.50
CA PRO A 293 -35.52 65.42 39.36
C PRO A 293 -35.46 66.94 39.58
N ALA A 294 -35.01 67.42 40.74
CA ALA A 294 -35.08 68.83 41.09
C ALA A 294 -33.70 69.49 41.03
N VAL A 295 -33.63 70.61 40.28
CA VAL A 295 -32.51 71.58 40.12
C VAL A 295 -31.51 71.19 39.01
N HIS A 296 -31.38 71.77 37.79
CA HIS A 296 -31.93 72.87 36.96
C HIS A 296 -31.25 72.74 35.54
N PRO A 297 -31.28 73.73 34.63
CA PRO A 297 -32.32 74.21 33.73
C PRO A 297 -32.18 73.68 32.28
N ALA A 298 -33.31 73.63 31.57
CA ALA A 298 -33.49 73.67 30.11
C ALA A 298 -32.36 73.16 29.18
N CYS A 299 -32.58 71.99 28.57
CA CYS A 299 -32.19 71.75 27.18
C CYS A 299 -33.27 70.88 26.49
N LEU A 300 -33.66 71.36 25.32
CA LEU A 300 -34.83 71.04 24.53
C LEU A 300 -34.63 69.75 23.73
N PHE A 301 -35.52 68.76 23.85
CA PHE A 301 -35.98 67.92 22.73
C PHE A 301 -37.37 67.34 23.05
N PRO A 302 -38.39 67.52 22.18
CA PRO A 302 -39.75 67.05 22.45
C PRO A 302 -39.93 65.61 21.96
N GLY A 303 -40.30 64.70 22.85
CA GLY A 303 -40.47 63.29 22.51
C GLY A 303 -41.22 62.49 23.57
N ASN A 304 -42.51 62.77 23.69
CA ASN A 304 -43.59 61.88 24.15
C ASN A 304 -43.15 60.58 24.87
N SER A 305 -43.01 60.61 26.20
CA SER A 305 -42.98 59.37 27.00
C SER A 305 -43.36 59.61 28.46
N ASN A 306 -44.24 58.74 28.92
CA ASN A 306 -44.94 58.66 30.20
C ASN A 306 -44.14 59.05 31.47
N ASP A 307 -44.85 59.77 32.34
CA ASP A 307 -44.56 60.21 33.71
C ASP A 307 -44.22 59.08 34.73
N LEU A 308 -43.15 58.29 34.51
CA LEU A 308 -42.75 57.24 35.47
C LEU A 308 -41.25 57.22 35.85
N SER A 309 -40.43 58.13 35.33
CA SER A 309 -38.96 58.08 35.47
C SER A 309 -38.38 58.70 36.75
N GLY A 310 -39.13 58.67 37.87
CA GLY A 310 -38.72 59.30 39.13
C GLY A 310 -38.45 58.35 40.30
N GLN A 311 -38.73 57.05 40.16
CA GLN A 311 -38.65 56.13 41.29
C GLN A 311 -37.22 55.66 41.56
N THR A 312 -36.70 56.03 42.72
CA THR A 312 -35.42 55.57 43.25
C THR A 312 -35.61 54.35 44.15
N VAL A 313 -34.65 53.43 44.13
CA VAL A 313 -34.67 52.21 44.93
C VAL A 313 -33.47 52.20 45.86
N LEU A 314 -33.74 52.01 47.14
CA LEU A 314 -32.74 51.83 48.18
C LEU A 314 -32.53 50.35 48.44
N LEU A 315 -31.27 49.94 48.41
CA LEU A 315 -30.87 48.58 48.77
C LEU A 315 -30.50 48.49 50.25
N SER A 316 -30.65 47.30 50.84
CA SER A 316 -30.26 47.01 52.23
C SER A 316 -28.77 47.23 52.51
N CYS A 317 -27.94 47.30 51.47
CA CYS A 317 -26.53 47.65 51.55
C CYS A 317 -26.25 49.16 51.44
N SER A 318 -27.25 50.01 51.69
CA SER A 318 -27.16 51.48 51.67
C SER A 318 -26.83 52.11 50.31
N HIS A 319 -27.08 51.40 49.21
CA HIS A 319 -26.85 51.90 47.85
C HIS A 319 -28.18 52.30 47.18
N LEU A 320 -28.17 53.42 46.46
CA LEU A 320 -29.33 53.95 45.72
C LEU A 320 -29.17 53.77 44.21
N PHE A 321 -30.25 53.39 43.53
CA PHE A 321 -30.31 53.25 42.07
C PHE A 321 -31.64 53.75 41.52
N HIS A 322 -31.71 54.09 40.24
CA HIS A 322 -33.00 54.18 39.56
C HIS A 322 -33.64 52.79 39.50
N HIS A 323 -34.96 52.73 39.69
CA HIS A 323 -35.70 51.47 39.65
C HIS A 323 -35.47 50.70 38.34
N THR A 324 -35.51 51.41 37.22
CA THR A 324 -35.32 50.84 35.88
C THR A 324 -33.90 50.31 35.67
N CYS A 325 -32.88 51.02 36.14
CA CYS A 325 -31.49 50.59 36.02
C CYS A 325 -31.20 49.33 36.84
N LEU A 326 -31.72 49.28 38.07
CA LEU A 326 -31.57 48.11 38.92
C LEU A 326 -32.34 46.91 38.35
N GLN A 327 -33.57 47.13 37.86
CA GLN A 327 -34.39 46.09 37.24
C GLN A 327 -33.70 45.48 36.00
N ALA A 328 -33.14 46.32 35.12
CA ALA A 328 -32.39 45.82 33.97
C ALA A 328 -31.18 44.98 34.42
N PHE A 329 -30.45 45.42 35.45
CA PHE A 329 -29.32 44.65 35.99
C PHE A 329 -29.75 43.30 36.57
N GLU A 330 -30.89 43.25 37.27
CA GLU A 330 -31.48 42.02 37.80
C GLU A 330 -31.85 41.05 36.66
N GLU A 331 -32.45 41.54 35.57
CA GLU A 331 -32.82 40.74 34.39
C GLU A 331 -31.60 40.14 33.66
N PHE A 332 -30.47 40.84 33.63
CA PHE A 332 -29.22 40.32 33.06
C PHE A 332 -28.46 39.36 33.98
N SER A 333 -28.79 39.32 35.27
CA SER A 333 -28.10 38.48 36.25
C SER A 333 -28.69 37.07 36.27
N LEU A 334 -27.92 36.07 35.84
CA LEU A 334 -28.35 34.65 35.74
C LEU A 334 -28.47 33.89 37.09
N GLY A 335 -28.40 34.60 38.23
CA GLY A 335 -28.42 33.99 39.57
C GLY A 335 -29.80 34.03 40.22
N GLU A 336 -30.16 32.99 41.00
CA GLU A 336 -31.42 32.93 41.77
C GLU A 336 -31.54 34.03 42.85
N ARG A 337 -30.42 34.65 43.24
CA ARG A 337 -30.35 35.74 44.22
C ARG A 337 -29.62 36.94 43.61
N HIS A 338 -30.23 38.13 43.70
CA HIS A 338 -29.65 39.35 43.16
C HIS A 338 -28.56 39.92 44.07
N ILE A 339 -27.48 40.37 43.44
CA ILE A 339 -26.27 40.86 44.09
C ILE A 339 -26.09 42.34 43.74
N CYS A 340 -25.72 43.17 44.71
CA CYS A 340 -25.58 44.61 44.50
C CYS A 340 -24.43 44.90 43.51
N PRO A 341 -24.66 45.72 42.46
CA PRO A 341 -23.62 46.03 41.46
C PRO A 341 -22.34 46.63 42.05
N LEU A 342 -22.44 47.32 43.18
CA LEU A 342 -21.32 48.03 43.80
C LEU A 342 -20.55 47.19 44.81
N CYS A 343 -21.24 46.69 45.82
CA CYS A 343 -20.59 45.99 46.95
C CYS A 343 -20.64 44.46 46.83
N ARG A 344 -21.30 43.95 45.80
CA ARG A 344 -21.50 42.51 45.56
C ARG A 344 -22.13 41.73 46.73
N SER A 345 -22.79 42.42 47.65
CA SER A 345 -23.59 41.78 48.70
C SER A 345 -25.00 41.47 48.20
N TYR A 346 -25.62 40.44 48.78
CA TYR A 346 -27.06 40.22 48.62
C TYR A 346 -27.85 41.37 49.22
N TYR A 347 -28.93 41.74 48.57
CA TYR A 347 -29.73 42.87 49.01
C TYR A 347 -31.23 42.59 49.03
N GLN A 348 -31.91 43.27 49.95
CA GLN A 348 -33.34 43.55 49.86
C GLN A 348 -33.51 44.94 49.25
N LYS A 349 -34.62 45.19 48.55
CA LYS A 349 -34.88 46.47 47.89
C LYS A 349 -36.16 47.13 48.41
N LYS A 350 -36.09 48.44 48.67
CA LYS A 350 -37.24 49.27 49.05
C LYS A 350 -37.38 50.39 48.01
N ILE A 351 -38.55 50.47 47.38
CA ILE A 351 -38.87 51.53 46.43
C ILE A 351 -39.23 52.78 47.24
N LEU A 352 -38.49 53.87 47.02
CA LEU A 352 -38.78 55.18 47.59
C LEU A 352 -39.73 55.89 46.62
N LYS A 353 -40.86 56.39 47.13
CA LYS A 353 -41.87 57.13 46.36
C LYS A 353 -41.58 58.63 46.36
#